data_AF-A0A432M867-F1
#
_entry.id   AF-A0A432M867-F1
#
_cell.length_a   1.000
_cell.length_b   1.000
_cell.length_c   1.000
_cell.angle_alpha   90.00
_cell.angle_beta   90.00
_cell.angle_gamma   90.00
#
_symmetry.space_group_name_H-M   'P 1'
#
loop_
_entity.id
_entity.type
_entity.pdbx_description
1 polymer ?
#
loop_
_entity_poly.entity_id
_entity_poly.type
_entity_poly.pdbx_seq_one_letter_code
_entity_poly.pdbx_strand_id
1 'polypeptide(L)'
;MPDHDETKVSPRGFAAMDERRRREVASLGGRIAHARGRAHRFTPEEARKAGQKGGSQISRNRKHMSELGRRSNSREDVPAATEETWT
;
A
#
# COMPACT_ATOMS: atom_id res chain seq x y z
N MET A 1 -26.96 31.38 -33.37
CA MET A 1 -26.36 30.06 -33.05
C MET A 1 -24.95 30.34 -32.58
N PRO A 2 -24.63 30.30 -31.27
CA PRO A 2 -23.24 30.42 -30.84
C PRO A 2 -22.57 29.04 -30.91
N ASP A 3 -21.43 29.01 -31.59
CA ASP A 3 -20.57 27.84 -31.76
C ASP A 3 -19.91 27.48 -30.42
N HIS A 4 -20.21 26.29 -29.91
CA HIS A 4 -19.52 25.73 -28.74
C HIS A 4 -18.18 25.15 -29.20
N ASP A 5 -17.16 26.00 -29.16
CA ASP A 5 -15.74 25.61 -29.17
C ASP A 5 -15.51 24.50 -28.14
N GLU A 6 -14.84 23.43 -28.58
CA GLU A 6 -14.50 22.24 -27.78
C GLU A 6 -13.86 22.68 -26.46
N THR A 7 -14.62 22.70 -25.37
CA THR A 7 -14.09 23.00 -24.05
C THR A 7 -13.22 21.83 -23.61
N LYS A 8 -11.94 21.82 -24.03
CA LYS A 8 -10.91 20.95 -23.49
C LYS A 8 -10.82 21.23 -22.00
N VAL A 9 -11.43 20.36 -21.21
CA VAL A 9 -11.40 20.45 -19.75
C VAL A 9 -9.95 20.34 -19.32
N SER A 10 -9.35 21.47 -18.93
CA SER A 10 -7.98 21.48 -18.45
C SER A 10 -7.91 20.61 -17.20
N PRO A 11 -6.93 19.69 -17.09
CA PRO A 11 -6.81 18.83 -15.93
C PRO A 11 -6.63 19.69 -14.67
N ARG A 12 -7.33 19.32 -13.58
CA ARG A 12 -7.31 20.01 -12.29
C ARG A 12 -7.06 19.02 -11.17
N GLY A 13 -6.59 19.52 -10.02
CA GLY A 13 -6.32 18.68 -8.84
C GLY A 13 -5.28 17.60 -9.11
N PHE A 14 -5.54 16.37 -8.72
CA PHE A 14 -4.61 15.23 -8.91
C PHE A 14 -4.29 14.96 -10.38
N ALA A 15 -5.24 15.19 -11.30
CA ALA A 15 -5.03 14.97 -12.72
C ALA A 15 -4.06 15.98 -13.34
N ALA A 16 -3.88 17.15 -12.72
CA ALA A 16 -2.92 18.17 -13.12
C ALA A 16 -1.53 17.96 -12.54
N MET A 17 -1.35 17.02 -11.61
CA MET A 17 -0.08 16.79 -10.92
C MET A 17 0.81 15.81 -11.70
N ASP A 18 2.12 16.10 -11.68
CA ASP A 18 3.14 15.20 -12.20
C ASP A 18 3.09 13.82 -11.53
N GLU A 19 3.47 12.78 -12.28
CA GLU A 19 3.40 11.39 -11.85
C GLU A 19 4.19 11.13 -10.56
N ARG A 20 5.38 11.72 -10.43
CA ARG A 20 6.19 11.61 -9.21
C ARG A 20 5.45 12.15 -7.98
N ARG A 21 4.83 13.33 -8.13
CA ARG A 21 4.10 13.98 -7.05
C ARG A 21 2.82 13.21 -6.69
N ARG A 22 2.11 12.65 -7.67
CA ARG A 22 0.98 11.75 -7.42
C ARG A 22 1.40 10.51 -6.63
N ARG A 23 2.53 9.89 -6.99
CA ARG A 23 3.08 8.72 -6.29
C ARG A 23 3.43 9.06 -4.86
N GLU A 24 4.12 10.18 -4.63
CA GLU A 24 4.47 10.65 -3.29
C GLU A 24 3.23 10.91 -2.43
N VAL A 25 2.19 11.56 -2.97
CA VAL A 25 0.95 11.80 -2.23
C VAL A 25 0.20 10.51 -1.93
N ALA A 26 0.15 9.56 -2.87
CA ALA A 26 -0.44 8.23 -2.64
C ALA A 26 0.33 7.45 -1.55
N SER A 27 1.65 7.43 -1.61
CA SER A 27 2.51 6.81 -0.59
C SER A 27 2.43 7.51 0.76
N LEU A 28 2.18 8.81 0.79
CA LEU A 28 2.00 9.58 2.01
C LEU A 28 0.62 9.31 2.64
N GLY A 29 -0.45 9.17 1.84
CA GLY A 29 -1.79 8.88 2.32
C GLY A 29 -1.88 7.59 3.13
N GLY A 30 -1.23 6.51 2.67
CA GLY A 30 -1.15 5.25 3.41
C GLY A 30 -0.39 5.37 4.74
N ARG A 31 0.76 6.04 4.74
CA ARG A 31 1.57 6.28 5.95
C ARG A 31 0.83 7.15 6.97
N ILE A 32 0.17 8.21 6.51
CA ILE A 32 -0.63 9.09 7.35
C ILE A 32 -1.83 8.35 7.95
N ALA A 33 -2.52 7.49 7.19
CA ALA A 33 -3.63 6.69 7.69
C ALA A 33 -3.22 5.76 8.84
N HIS A 34 -2.03 5.15 8.74
CA HIS A 34 -1.44 4.37 9.83
C HIS A 34 -0.99 5.24 11.00
N ALA A 35 -0.28 6.35 10.74
CA ALA A 35 0.31 7.20 11.76
C ALA A 35 -0.72 8.01 12.57
N ARG A 36 -1.81 8.47 11.93
CA ARG A 36 -2.85 9.28 12.59
C ARG A 36 -3.70 8.51 13.61
N GLY A 37 -3.48 7.20 13.81
CA GLY A 37 -4.11 6.44 14.88
C GLY A 37 -5.65 6.36 14.81
N ARG A 38 -6.24 6.79 13.69
CA ARG A 38 -7.68 6.66 13.38
C ARG A 38 -8.01 5.28 12.79
N ALA A 39 -6.99 4.46 12.60
CA ALA A 39 -7.13 3.05 12.28
C ALA A 39 -7.59 2.29 13.52
N HIS A 40 -8.57 1.39 13.33
CA HIS A 40 -9.00 0.47 14.37
C HIS A 40 -7.81 -0.29 14.93
N ARG A 41 -7.52 -0.11 16.22
CA ARG A 41 -6.52 -0.90 16.92
C ARG A 41 -7.17 -2.26 17.22
N PHE A 42 -6.85 -3.25 16.40
CA PHE A 42 -7.31 -4.60 16.64
C PHE A 42 -6.83 -5.10 17.99
N THR A 43 -7.75 -5.64 18.77
CA THR A 43 -7.39 -6.48 19.91
C THR A 43 -6.68 -7.75 19.42
N PRO A 44 -5.87 -8.43 20.25
CA PRO A 44 -5.18 -9.66 19.84
C PRO A 44 -6.13 -10.73 19.29
N GLU A 45 -7.35 -10.84 19.84
CA GLU A 45 -8.37 -11.75 19.33
C GLU A 45 -8.88 -11.36 17.95
N GLU A 46 -9.14 -10.08 17.70
CA GLU A 46 -9.63 -9.62 16.41
C GLU A 46 -8.55 -9.72 15.34
N ALA A 47 -7.29 -9.40 15.68
CA ALA A 47 -6.16 -9.60 14.80
C ALA A 47 -6.03 -11.08 14.40
N ARG A 48 -6.21 -12.00 15.37
CA ARG A 48 -6.22 -13.45 15.11
C ARG A 48 -7.39 -13.88 14.23
N LYS A 49 -8.61 -13.40 14.48
CA LYS A 49 -9.79 -13.70 13.65
C LYS A 49 -9.64 -13.16 12.23
N ALA A 50 -9.16 -11.94 12.08
CA ALA A 50 -8.87 -11.33 10.78
C ALA A 50 -7.76 -12.09 10.03
N GLY A 51 -6.68 -12.45 10.72
CA GLY A 51 -5.60 -13.27 10.18
C GLY A 51 -6.06 -14.67 9.76
N GLN A 52 -6.90 -15.33 10.56
CA GLN A 52 -7.49 -16.63 10.23
C GLN A 52 -8.42 -16.53 9.02
N LYS A 53 -9.24 -15.48 8.93
CA LYS A 53 -10.13 -15.22 7.79
C LYS A 53 -9.33 -14.94 6.51
N GLY A 54 -8.29 -14.11 6.58
CA GLY A 54 -7.39 -13.86 5.45
C GLY A 54 -6.62 -15.11 5.04
N GLY A 55 -6.04 -15.82 6.01
CA GLY A 55 -5.27 -17.04 5.79
C GLY A 55 -6.11 -18.16 5.18
N SER A 56 -7.36 -18.34 5.62
CA SER A 56 -8.27 -19.34 5.04
C SER A 56 -8.73 -19.01 3.61
N GLN A 57 -8.77 -17.73 3.23
CA GLN A 57 -9.08 -17.33 1.85
C GLN A 57 -7.89 -17.57 0.92
N ILE A 58 -6.69 -17.22 1.36
CA ILE A 58 -5.46 -17.34 0.57
C ILE A 58 -4.99 -18.81 0.49
N SER A 59 -5.12 -19.59 1.57
CA SER A 59 -4.67 -20.98 1.64
C SER A 59 -5.41 -21.96 0.71
N ARG A 60 -6.61 -21.57 0.22
CA ARG A 60 -7.35 -22.36 -0.78
C ARG A 60 -6.58 -22.48 -2.09
N ASN A 61 -5.71 -21.52 -2.42
CA ASN A 61 -4.88 -21.57 -3.62
C ASN A 61 -3.45 -22.02 -3.29
N ARG A 62 -3.28 -23.34 -3.17
CA ARG A 62 -1.98 -23.97 -2.87
C ARG A 62 -0.89 -23.61 -3.88
N LYS A 63 -1.23 -23.50 -5.17
CA LYS A 63 -0.26 -23.16 -6.23
C LYS A 63 0.26 -21.72 -6.08
N HIS A 64 -0.63 -20.78 -5.80
CA HIS A 64 -0.29 -19.38 -5.52
C HIS A 64 0.56 -19.23 -4.25
N MET A 65 0.25 -20.00 -3.19
CA MET A 65 1.05 -20.01 -1.95
C MET A 65 2.48 -20.50 -2.17
N SER A 66 2.65 -21.58 -2.94
CA SER A 66 3.98 -22.08 -3.29
C SER A 66 4.79 -21.07 -4.12
N GLU A 67 4.13 -20.33 -5.02
CA GLU A 67 4.78 -19.31 -5.83
C GLU A 67 5.19 -18.08 -4.99
N LEU A 68 4.34 -17.63 -4.06
CA LEU A 68 4.66 -16.58 -3.11
C LEU A 68 5.79 -16.99 -2.15
N GLY A 69 5.79 -18.22 -1.65
CA GLY A 69 6.86 -18.74 -0.79
C GLY A 69 8.21 -18.75 -1.51
N ARG A 70 8.25 -19.19 -2.77
CA ARG A 70 9.45 -19.12 -3.62
C ARG A 70 9.92 -17.68 -3.85
N ARG A 71 9.00 -16.74 -4.08
CA ARG A 71 9.28 -15.32 -4.30
C ARG A 71 9.72 -14.59 -3.02
N SER A 72 9.27 -15.04 -1.85
CA SER A 72 9.69 -14.49 -0.55
C SER A 72 11.09 -14.96 -0.17
N ASN A 73 11.44 -16.22 -0.47
CA ASN A 73 12.76 -16.80 -0.21
C ASN A 73 13.85 -16.28 -1.17
N SER A 74 13.47 -15.51 -2.20
CA SER A 74 14.38 -14.87 -3.14
C SER A 74 14.64 -13.38 -2.83
N ARG A 75 14.16 -12.86 -1.69
CA ARG A 75 14.69 -11.61 -1.14
C ARG A 75 15.85 -11.98 -0.23
N GLU A 76 17.02 -11.98 -0.87
CA GLU A 76 18.34 -12.12 -0.28
C GLU A 76 18.49 -11.26 0.98
N ASP A 77 19.31 -11.79 1.89
CA ASP A 77 19.85 -11.17 3.10
C ASP A 77 19.78 -9.64 3.11
N VAL A 78 18.90 -9.10 3.94
CA VAL A 78 19.12 -7.75 4.48
C VAL A 78 20.27 -7.91 5.47
N PRO A 79 21.46 -7.33 5.22
CA PRO A 79 22.56 -7.44 6.16
C PRO A 79 22.10 -6.89 7.52
N ALA A 80 22.39 -7.67 8.57
CA ALA A 80 22.10 -7.35 9.95
C ALA A 80 22.47 -5.90 10.25
N ALA A 81 21.52 -5.17 10.84
CA ALA A 81 21.61 -3.78 11.20
C ALA A 81 23.01 -3.39 11.70
N THR A 82 23.66 -2.45 11.01
CA THR A 82 24.67 -1.62 11.64
C THR A 82 23.95 -0.74 12.66
N GLU A 83 24.13 -1.06 13.93
CA GLU A 83 23.82 -0.19 15.04
C GLU A 83 24.67 1.09 14.90
N GLU A 84 24.09 2.14 14.34
CA GLU A 84 24.67 3.48 14.41
C GLU A 84 23.80 4.34 15.34
N THR A 85 24.41 4.63 16.47
CA THR A 85 23.96 5.47 17.57
C THR A 85 23.55 6.86 17.08
N TRP A 86 22.31 7.27 17.36
CA TRP A 86 21.94 8.67 17.35
C TRP A 86 22.62 9.37 18.54
N THR A 87 23.56 10.28 18.27
CA THR A 87 23.91 11.40 19.15
C THR A 87 23.29 12.66 18.56
#